data_AF-A0A946WZH0-F1
#
_entry.id   AF-A0A946WZH0-F1
#
_cell.length_a   1.000
_cell.length_b   1.000
_cell.length_c   1.000
_cell.angle_alpha   90.00
_cell.angle_beta   90.00
_cell.angle_gamma   90.00
#
_symmetry.space_group_name_H-M   'P 1'
#
loop_
_entity.id
_entity.type
_entity.pdbx_description
1 polymer ?
#
loop_
_entity_poly.entity_id
_entity_poly.type
_entity_poly.pdbx_seq_one_letter_code
_entity_poly.pdbx_strand_id
1 'polypeptide(L)'
;MSFLRNNLSNKILFEATKNILTRNERFRDIHKGESCYIFGNGASIKYFDIEQFNDRITIGCGLLFLHKDFKKLNTKYYYTGHPFFYYPYWTNPYSKSFERNTLGSIYKSNIFEHRDIEYFVSLTNYLGLRGKNINYLYHYDKVFTIKEGSDLTGKYTFMDSALTGMLGIAVYMGFETITLVGCDYASTPKMSGHFYEYGKRKLNDKKFIYSEKPLLAINECVNLRTVTINDDFTGDIVNEIDYKTLMKQELNYSENNEIIDSSALIALDKTNMNYRIFSEK
;
A
#
# COMPACT_ATOMS: atom_id res chain seq x y z
N MET A 1 23.62 -20.27 -15.55
CA MET A 1 23.73 -19.45 -16.79
C MET A 1 22.69 -18.32 -16.82
N SER A 2 22.74 -17.33 -15.90
CA SER A 2 21.63 -16.36 -15.75
C SER A 2 22.03 -14.87 -15.74
N PHE A 3 23.31 -14.52 -15.61
CA PHE A 3 23.69 -13.11 -15.44
C PHE A 3 23.67 -12.25 -16.72
N LEU A 4 23.75 -12.85 -17.92
CA LEU A 4 23.84 -12.09 -19.19
C LEU A 4 22.51 -11.96 -19.95
N ARG A 5 21.45 -12.67 -19.54
CA ARG A 5 20.16 -12.68 -20.26
C ARG A 5 19.18 -11.55 -19.86
N ASN A 6 19.52 -10.74 -18.85
CA ASN A 6 18.57 -9.79 -18.22
C ASN A 6 18.78 -8.30 -18.53
N ASN A 7 19.98 -7.85 -18.92
CA ASN A 7 20.22 -6.41 -19.07
C ASN A 7 19.74 -5.83 -20.41
N LEU A 8 19.88 -6.59 -21.52
CA LEU A 8 19.48 -6.11 -22.83
C LEU A 8 17.95 -6.11 -23.00
N SER A 9 17.28 -7.15 -22.48
CA SER A 9 15.82 -7.23 -22.46
C SER A 9 15.20 -6.08 -21.67
N ASN A 10 15.72 -5.77 -20.48
CA ASN A 10 15.22 -4.65 -19.68
C ASN A 10 15.52 -3.29 -20.29
N LYS A 11 16.65 -3.12 -20.99
CA LYS A 11 16.91 -1.89 -21.77
C LYS A 11 15.89 -1.72 -22.90
N ILE A 12 15.64 -2.76 -23.69
CA ILE A 12 14.65 -2.74 -24.78
C ILE A 12 13.26 -2.47 -24.21
N LEU A 13 12.88 -3.15 -23.11
CA LEU A 13 11.60 -2.94 -22.46
C LEU A 13 11.46 -1.50 -21.96
N PHE A 14 12.50 -0.95 -21.32
CA PHE A 14 12.49 0.44 -20.83
C PHE A 14 12.28 1.43 -21.98
N GLU A 15 13.03 1.32 -23.07
CA GLU A 15 12.84 2.20 -24.24
C GLU A 15 11.44 2.03 -24.85
N ALA A 16 10.94 0.80 -24.96
CA ALA A 16 9.60 0.52 -25.50
C ALA A 16 8.45 1.06 -24.63
N THR A 17 8.69 1.26 -23.33
CA THR A 17 7.66 1.65 -22.35
C THR A 17 7.85 3.07 -21.81
N LYS A 18 8.92 3.75 -22.20
CA LYS A 18 9.25 5.12 -21.79
C LYS A 18 8.11 6.12 -21.99
N ASN A 19 7.41 6.06 -23.12
CA ASN A 19 6.27 6.95 -23.40
C ASN A 19 5.08 6.71 -22.45
N ILE A 20 4.94 5.49 -21.94
CA ILE A 20 3.91 5.16 -20.95
C ILE A 20 4.30 5.74 -19.59
N LEU A 21 5.57 5.59 -19.19
CA LEU A 21 6.07 6.03 -17.90
C LEU A 21 6.19 7.56 -17.79
N THR A 22 6.62 8.24 -18.85
CA THR A 22 6.78 9.71 -18.88
C THR A 22 5.48 10.47 -18.61
N ARG A 23 4.31 9.84 -18.76
CA ARG A 23 3.02 10.42 -18.33
C ARG A 23 2.95 10.69 -16.83
N ASN A 24 3.78 10.03 -16.03
CA ASN A 24 3.84 10.21 -14.59
C ASN A 24 4.56 11.51 -14.18
N GLU A 25 5.21 12.20 -15.12
CA GLU A 25 5.86 13.50 -14.88
C GLU A 25 4.89 14.53 -14.30
N ARG A 26 3.59 14.41 -14.63
CA ARG A 26 2.51 15.25 -14.10
C ARG A 26 2.33 15.17 -12.58
N PHE A 27 2.95 14.19 -11.91
CA PHE A 27 2.90 14.04 -10.46
C PHE A 27 4.13 14.58 -9.75
N ARG A 28 5.14 15.08 -10.48
CA ARG A 28 6.37 15.58 -9.85
C ARG A 28 6.05 16.84 -9.05
N ASP A 29 6.39 16.84 -7.77
CA ASP A 29 6.29 17.99 -6.86
C ASP A 29 4.90 18.65 -6.77
N ILE A 30 3.83 17.97 -7.19
CA ILE A 30 2.47 18.54 -7.19
C ILE A 30 1.92 18.79 -5.77
N HIS A 31 2.52 18.18 -4.76
CA HIS A 31 2.20 18.30 -3.34
C HIS A 31 3.39 18.83 -2.53
N LYS A 32 4.24 19.65 -3.17
CA LYS A 32 5.45 20.17 -2.56
C LYS A 32 5.16 20.93 -1.26
N GLY A 33 5.73 20.46 -0.16
CA GLY A 33 5.56 21.05 1.18
C GLY A 33 4.24 20.65 1.88
N GLU A 34 3.41 19.84 1.25
CA GLU A 34 2.17 19.35 1.87
C GLU A 34 2.43 18.15 2.79
N SER A 35 1.41 17.77 3.55
CA SER A 35 1.40 16.57 4.38
C SER A 35 0.41 15.53 3.86
N CYS A 36 0.71 14.24 4.00
CA CYS A 36 -0.20 13.15 3.63
C CYS A 36 -0.30 12.04 4.67
N TYR A 37 -1.34 11.24 4.50
CA TYR A 37 -1.49 9.93 5.11
C TYR A 37 -1.10 8.84 4.13
N ILE A 38 -0.32 7.87 4.61
CA ILE A 38 -0.13 6.59 3.93
C ILE A 38 -0.90 5.54 4.73
N PHE A 39 -1.95 4.99 4.12
CA PHE A 39 -2.78 3.95 4.72
C PHE A 39 -2.37 2.57 4.25
N GLY A 40 -1.82 1.79 5.18
CA GLY A 40 -1.65 0.36 5.03
C GLY A 40 -2.93 -0.42 5.27
N ASN A 41 -2.81 -1.68 5.66
CA ASN A 41 -3.94 -2.56 5.96
C ASN A 41 -3.80 -3.26 7.32
N GLY A 42 -2.92 -2.77 8.18
CA GLY A 42 -2.63 -3.34 9.50
C GLY A 42 -3.88 -3.46 10.38
N ALA A 43 -3.84 -4.39 11.32
CA ALA A 43 -4.91 -4.65 12.26
C ALA A 43 -5.17 -3.47 13.21
N SER A 44 -4.22 -2.54 13.40
CA SER A 44 -4.43 -1.32 14.18
C SER A 44 -5.58 -0.45 13.66
N ILE A 45 -5.91 -0.53 12.37
CA ILE A 45 -7.06 0.20 11.78
C ILE A 45 -8.37 -0.13 12.50
N LYS A 46 -8.52 -1.35 13.05
CA LYS A 46 -9.71 -1.71 13.84
C LYS A 46 -9.91 -0.87 15.10
N TYR A 47 -8.90 -0.14 15.54
CA TYR A 47 -8.95 0.70 16.74
C TYR A 47 -9.16 2.19 16.40
N PHE A 48 -9.11 2.55 15.11
CA PHE A 48 -9.16 3.93 14.65
C PHE A 48 -10.52 4.25 14.05
N ASP A 49 -11.06 5.43 14.35
CA ASP A 49 -12.09 6.02 13.50
C ASP A 49 -11.40 6.63 12.28
N ILE A 50 -11.41 5.89 11.16
CA ILE A 50 -10.69 6.33 9.97
C ILE A 50 -11.28 7.60 9.35
N GLU A 51 -12.51 7.96 9.69
CA GLU A 51 -13.17 9.19 9.20
C GLU A 51 -12.42 10.45 9.60
N GLN A 52 -11.67 10.40 10.70
CA GLN A 52 -10.88 11.52 11.20
C GLN A 52 -9.67 11.84 10.32
N PHE A 53 -9.25 10.93 9.44
CA PHE A 53 -8.10 11.10 8.55
C PHE A 53 -8.51 11.71 7.19
N ASN A 54 -9.39 12.72 7.21
CA ASN A 54 -9.93 13.36 6.02
C ASN A 54 -9.34 14.74 5.72
N ASP A 55 -8.55 15.30 6.64
CA ASP A 55 -7.99 16.65 6.57
C ASP A 55 -6.75 16.77 5.66
N ARG A 56 -6.21 15.64 5.20
CA ARG A 56 -5.03 15.54 4.32
C ARG A 56 -5.26 14.50 3.24
N ILE A 57 -4.46 14.57 2.18
CA ILE A 57 -4.48 13.57 1.11
C ILE A 57 -4.08 12.20 1.66
N THR A 58 -4.80 11.17 1.22
CA THR A 58 -4.50 9.77 1.50
C THR A 58 -3.94 9.06 0.27
N ILE A 59 -2.82 8.36 0.48
CA ILE A 59 -2.30 7.32 -0.41
C ILE A 59 -2.66 5.98 0.21
N GLY A 60 -3.52 5.21 -0.45
CA GLY A 60 -3.98 3.90 0.04
C GLY A 60 -3.33 2.72 -0.68
N CYS A 61 -3.44 1.53 -0.09
CA CYS A 61 -3.08 0.30 -0.78
C CYS A 61 -3.96 -0.89 -0.38
N GLY A 62 -3.77 -1.98 -1.12
CA GLY A 62 -4.32 -3.28 -0.78
C GLY A 62 -5.84 -3.25 -0.71
N LEU A 63 -6.42 -3.85 0.33
CA LEU A 63 -7.87 -3.98 0.52
C LEU A 63 -8.48 -2.84 1.35
N LEU A 64 -7.79 -1.70 1.52
CA LEU A 64 -8.29 -0.56 2.31
C LEU A 64 -9.69 -0.11 1.85
N PHE A 65 -9.96 -0.17 0.55
CA PHE A 65 -11.25 0.19 -0.04
C PHE A 65 -12.45 -0.62 0.47
N LEU A 66 -12.23 -1.76 1.14
CA LEU A 66 -13.30 -2.55 1.73
C LEU A 66 -13.80 -1.99 3.07
N HIS A 67 -13.08 -1.06 3.69
CA HIS A 67 -13.57 -0.38 4.89
C HIS A 67 -14.78 0.49 4.52
N LYS A 68 -15.89 0.35 5.25
CA LYS A 68 -17.16 1.06 4.95
C LYS A 68 -17.00 2.58 4.87
N ASP A 69 -16.09 3.12 5.69
CA ASP A 69 -15.77 4.55 5.75
C ASP A 69 -14.65 4.98 4.78
N PHE A 70 -14.19 4.12 3.87
CA PHE A 70 -13.15 4.45 2.89
C PHE A 70 -13.46 5.72 2.08
N LYS A 71 -14.73 5.92 1.71
CA LYS A 71 -15.20 7.11 0.96
C LYS A 71 -15.10 8.42 1.75
N LYS A 72 -14.93 8.34 3.07
CA LYS A 72 -14.77 9.51 3.94
C LYS A 72 -13.29 9.95 4.03
N LEU A 73 -12.36 9.09 3.63
CA LEU A 73 -10.96 9.49 3.44
C LEU A 73 -10.83 10.36 2.19
N ASN A 74 -9.91 11.33 2.24
CA ASN A 74 -9.51 12.10 1.07
C ASN A 74 -8.47 11.33 0.22
N THR A 75 -8.84 10.13 -0.24
CA THR A 75 -7.96 9.26 -1.03
C THR A 75 -7.84 9.78 -2.46
N LYS A 76 -6.63 10.19 -2.86
CA LYS A 76 -6.33 10.64 -4.23
C LYS A 76 -5.43 9.68 -4.99
N TYR A 77 -4.66 8.88 -4.26
CA TYR A 77 -3.66 7.97 -4.82
C TYR A 77 -3.81 6.58 -4.25
N TYR A 78 -3.57 5.57 -5.07
CA TYR A 78 -3.66 4.18 -4.63
C TYR A 78 -2.57 3.32 -5.26
N TYR A 79 -1.89 2.51 -4.46
CA TYR A 79 -0.80 1.66 -4.94
C TYR A 79 -1.22 0.18 -5.01
N THR A 80 -0.91 -0.48 -6.13
CA THR A 80 -1.02 -1.93 -6.31
C THR A 80 0.15 -2.47 -7.14
N GLY A 81 1.28 -2.68 -6.47
CA GLY A 81 2.53 -3.12 -7.09
C GLY A 81 2.60 -4.57 -7.57
N HIS A 82 1.58 -5.39 -7.32
CA HIS A 82 1.65 -6.82 -7.59
C HIS A 82 1.73 -7.10 -9.11
N PRO A 83 2.76 -7.84 -9.58
CA PRO A 83 2.93 -8.10 -11.00
C PRO A 83 1.85 -9.07 -11.52
N PHE A 84 1.43 -8.89 -12.77
CA PHE A 84 0.42 -9.70 -13.47
C PHE A 84 -0.92 -9.92 -12.71
N PHE A 85 -1.20 -9.07 -11.73
CA PHE A 85 -2.32 -9.18 -10.81
C PHE A 85 -3.70 -8.91 -11.42
N TYR A 86 -3.80 -8.25 -12.57
CA TYR A 86 -5.10 -7.93 -13.19
C TYR A 86 -5.47 -8.83 -14.37
N TYR A 87 -4.80 -9.98 -14.51
CA TYR A 87 -5.13 -10.99 -15.51
C TYR A 87 -6.23 -11.94 -14.99
N PRO A 88 -7.08 -12.50 -15.86
CA PRO A 88 -8.22 -13.34 -15.44
C PRO A 88 -7.83 -14.62 -14.69
N TYR A 89 -6.61 -15.10 -14.90
CA TYR A 89 -6.04 -16.26 -14.24
C TYR A 89 -4.65 -15.90 -13.71
N TRP A 90 -4.27 -16.52 -12.60
CA TRP A 90 -2.99 -16.30 -11.92
C TRP A 90 -2.54 -17.54 -11.16
N THR A 91 -1.29 -17.54 -10.72
CA THR A 91 -0.82 -18.51 -9.74
C THR A 91 -1.01 -17.91 -8.36
N ASN A 92 -1.89 -18.49 -7.55
CA ASN A 92 -2.15 -18.02 -6.20
C ASN A 92 -0.87 -18.16 -5.34
N PRO A 93 -0.44 -17.10 -4.64
CA PRO A 93 0.83 -17.12 -3.92
C PRO A 93 0.83 -18.03 -2.69
N TYR A 94 -0.34 -18.40 -2.15
CA TYR A 94 -0.52 -19.25 -0.97
C TYR A 94 -0.68 -20.72 -1.36
N SER A 95 -1.69 -21.03 -2.17
CA SER A 95 -1.98 -22.42 -2.58
C SER A 95 -1.04 -22.94 -3.66
N LYS A 96 -0.34 -22.04 -4.39
CA LYS A 96 0.48 -22.34 -5.58
C LYS A 96 -0.31 -22.94 -6.76
N SER A 97 -1.65 -22.94 -6.69
CA SER A 97 -2.52 -23.39 -7.79
C SER A 97 -2.63 -22.32 -8.87
N PHE A 98 -2.74 -22.76 -10.12
CA PHE A 98 -3.21 -21.91 -11.22
C PHE A 98 -4.74 -21.87 -11.18
N GLU A 99 -5.30 -20.69 -10.98
CA GLU A 99 -6.74 -20.52 -10.76
C GLU A 99 -7.28 -19.22 -11.33
N ARG A 100 -8.61 -19.08 -11.36
CA ARG A 100 -9.24 -17.80 -11.71
C ARG A 100 -8.88 -16.77 -10.66
N ASN A 101 -8.47 -15.60 -11.11
CA ASN A 101 -8.03 -14.51 -10.25
C ASN A 101 -9.23 -13.71 -9.70
N THR A 102 -9.88 -14.29 -8.70
CA THR A 102 -11.02 -13.67 -8.01
C THR A 102 -10.59 -12.44 -7.21
N LEU A 103 -9.44 -12.49 -6.55
CA LEU A 103 -8.90 -11.35 -5.81
C LEU A 103 -8.61 -10.15 -6.72
N GLY A 104 -7.93 -10.36 -7.85
CA GLY A 104 -7.69 -9.31 -8.84
C GLY A 104 -9.00 -8.74 -9.40
N SER A 105 -10.06 -9.54 -9.48
CA SER A 105 -11.40 -9.06 -9.88
C SER A 105 -12.03 -8.15 -8.82
N ILE A 106 -11.84 -8.42 -7.53
CA ILE A 106 -12.28 -7.54 -6.43
C ILE A 106 -11.58 -6.18 -6.54
N TYR A 107 -10.25 -6.16 -6.67
CA TYR A 107 -9.50 -4.91 -6.84
C TYR A 107 -9.90 -4.15 -8.09
N LYS A 108 -10.11 -4.86 -9.21
CA LYS A 108 -10.50 -4.24 -10.48
C LYS A 108 -11.89 -3.59 -10.39
N SER A 109 -12.81 -4.19 -9.63
CA SER A 109 -14.15 -3.62 -9.39
C SER A 109 -14.05 -2.30 -8.63
N ASN A 110 -13.23 -2.25 -7.57
CA ASN A 110 -12.94 -1.01 -6.84
C ASN A 110 -12.39 0.11 -7.75
N ILE A 111 -11.45 -0.21 -8.64
CA ILE A 111 -10.90 0.76 -9.60
C ILE A 111 -11.99 1.35 -10.51
N PHE A 112 -12.97 0.53 -10.90
CA PHE A 112 -14.07 0.98 -11.74
C PHE A 112 -15.08 1.84 -10.99
N GLU A 113 -15.27 1.62 -9.69
CA GLU A 113 -16.14 2.39 -8.80
C GLU A 113 -15.52 3.75 -8.43
N HIS A 114 -14.20 3.83 -8.36
CA HIS A 114 -13.44 4.99 -7.90
C HIS A 114 -12.54 5.58 -8.99
N ARG A 115 -13.14 6.03 -10.09
CA ARG A 115 -12.41 6.57 -11.26
C ARG A 115 -11.74 7.92 -11.02
N ASP A 116 -12.06 8.57 -9.91
CA ASP A 116 -11.48 9.82 -9.43
C ASP A 116 -10.12 9.63 -8.73
N ILE A 117 -9.77 8.39 -8.38
CA ILE A 117 -8.48 8.04 -7.77
C ILE A 117 -7.45 7.69 -8.85
N GLU A 118 -6.22 8.17 -8.69
CA GLU A 118 -5.08 7.81 -9.53
C GLU A 118 -4.40 6.54 -9.00
N TYR A 119 -4.39 5.47 -9.79
CA TYR A 119 -3.84 4.17 -9.42
C TYR A 119 -2.45 3.97 -9.98
N PHE A 120 -1.52 3.57 -9.13
CA PHE A 120 -0.15 3.21 -9.47
C PHE A 120 0.03 1.70 -9.42
N VAL A 121 0.26 1.09 -10.58
CA VAL A 121 0.31 -0.37 -10.74
C VAL A 121 1.58 -0.84 -11.41
N SER A 122 1.95 -2.12 -11.23
CA SER A 122 3.06 -2.70 -11.99
C SER A 122 2.82 -2.62 -13.50
N LEU A 123 3.83 -2.21 -14.26
CA LEU A 123 3.81 -2.17 -15.74
C LEU A 123 3.45 -3.53 -16.36
N THR A 124 3.75 -4.62 -15.68
CA THR A 124 3.35 -5.98 -16.11
C THR A 124 1.84 -6.16 -16.23
N ASN A 125 1.04 -5.29 -15.62
CA ASN A 125 -0.42 -5.28 -15.72
C ASN A 125 -0.95 -4.53 -16.94
N TYR A 126 -0.10 -4.00 -17.82
CA TYR A 126 -0.51 -3.14 -18.94
C TYR A 126 -1.61 -3.74 -19.82
N LEU A 127 -1.64 -5.06 -20.04
CA LEU A 127 -2.71 -5.69 -20.83
C LEU A 127 -3.93 -6.07 -19.98
N GLY A 128 -3.73 -6.36 -18.67
CA GLY A 128 -4.81 -6.74 -17.75
C GLY A 128 -5.63 -5.55 -17.24
N LEU A 129 -5.04 -4.35 -17.21
CA LEU A 129 -5.65 -3.13 -16.70
C LEU A 129 -5.12 -1.90 -17.43
N ARG A 130 -6.01 -1.10 -18.01
CA ARG A 130 -5.73 0.18 -18.69
C ARG A 130 -6.83 1.18 -18.35
N GLY A 131 -6.47 2.45 -18.27
CA GLY A 131 -7.41 3.54 -17.99
C GLY A 131 -6.70 4.89 -17.98
N LYS A 132 -7.49 5.98 -17.93
CA LYS A 132 -6.93 7.34 -17.86
C LYS A 132 -6.24 7.58 -16.52
N ASN A 133 -6.81 7.04 -15.44
CA ASN A 133 -6.33 7.11 -14.06
C ASN A 133 -5.40 5.93 -13.67
N ILE A 134 -4.85 5.20 -14.66
CA ILE A 134 -3.92 4.10 -14.43
C ILE A 134 -2.51 4.53 -14.84
N ASN A 135 -1.60 4.46 -13.88
CA ASN A 135 -0.20 4.88 -13.98
C ASN A 135 0.69 3.68 -13.72
N TYR A 136 1.66 3.44 -14.59
CA TYR A 136 2.49 2.24 -14.53
C TYR A 136 3.85 2.55 -13.90
N LEU A 137 4.35 1.62 -13.09
CA LEU A 137 5.65 1.67 -12.45
C LEU A 137 6.40 0.35 -12.69
N TYR A 138 7.73 0.42 -12.81
CA TYR A 138 8.56 -0.77 -12.98
C TYR A 138 10.03 -0.52 -12.60
N HIS A 139 10.67 -1.51 -11.98
CA HIS A 139 12.05 -1.40 -11.49
C HIS A 139 13.11 -1.83 -12.52
N TYR A 140 12.75 -2.61 -13.55
CA TYR A 140 13.69 -3.10 -14.59
C TYR A 140 14.95 -3.79 -14.04
N ASP A 141 14.78 -4.59 -12.98
CA ASP A 141 15.86 -5.24 -12.22
C ASP A 141 16.93 -4.27 -11.67
N LYS A 142 16.61 -2.99 -11.55
CA LYS A 142 17.47 -2.07 -10.81
C LYS A 142 17.38 -2.35 -9.33
N VAL A 143 18.56 -2.36 -8.71
CA VAL A 143 18.70 -2.44 -7.26
C VAL A 143 18.09 -1.18 -6.66
N PHE A 144 17.41 -1.33 -5.52
CA PHE A 144 16.91 -0.23 -4.72
C PHE A 144 17.96 0.87 -4.54
N THR A 145 17.58 2.11 -4.84
CA THR A 145 18.38 3.31 -4.55
C THR A 145 17.56 4.31 -3.76
N ILE A 146 18.21 4.97 -2.81
CA ILE A 146 17.58 5.92 -1.89
C ILE A 146 17.11 7.19 -2.62
N LYS A 147 17.93 7.73 -3.53
CA LYS A 147 17.68 9.03 -4.18
C LYS A 147 16.92 8.96 -5.51
N GLU A 148 17.33 8.06 -6.40
CA GLU A 148 16.77 8.00 -7.77
C GLU A 148 15.60 7.02 -7.89
N GLY A 149 15.45 6.14 -6.89
CA GLY A 149 14.50 5.03 -6.92
C GLY A 149 13.04 5.44 -6.92
N SER A 150 12.72 6.67 -6.51
CA SER A 150 11.37 7.21 -6.45
C SER A 150 10.90 7.83 -7.77
N ASP A 151 11.74 7.92 -8.81
CA ASP A 151 11.35 8.52 -10.10
C ASP A 151 10.26 7.70 -10.81
N LEU A 152 9.02 8.20 -10.77
CA LEU A 152 7.86 7.55 -11.37
C LEU A 152 7.91 7.54 -12.91
N THR A 153 8.77 8.35 -13.54
CA THR A 153 8.95 8.36 -15.00
C THR A 153 10.04 7.41 -15.48
N GLY A 154 10.84 6.91 -14.55
CA GLY A 154 12.04 6.14 -14.80
C GLY A 154 11.95 4.72 -14.26
N LYS A 155 13.06 4.29 -13.66
CA LYS A 155 13.18 2.94 -13.09
C LYS A 155 12.81 3.02 -11.61
N TYR A 156 11.54 2.79 -11.33
CA TYR A 156 10.98 2.92 -9.98
C TYR A 156 11.35 1.70 -9.12
N THR A 157 12.22 1.86 -8.13
CA THR A 157 12.77 0.75 -7.33
C THR A 157 12.07 0.53 -5.99
N PHE A 158 11.13 1.40 -5.61
CA PHE A 158 10.33 1.25 -4.39
C PHE A 158 9.15 0.27 -4.60
N MET A 159 9.43 -0.96 -5.05
CA MET A 159 8.37 -1.92 -5.41
C MET A 159 8.33 -3.19 -4.55
N ASP A 160 9.19 -3.31 -3.54
CA ASP A 160 9.32 -4.53 -2.72
C ASP A 160 8.11 -4.79 -1.81
N SER A 161 7.34 -3.75 -1.48
CA SER A 161 6.13 -3.85 -0.65
C SER A 161 5.12 -2.75 -0.98
N ALA A 162 3.91 -2.87 -0.43
CA ALA A 162 2.89 -1.84 -0.60
C ALA A 162 3.29 -0.50 0.04
N LEU A 163 3.81 -0.52 1.28
CA LEU A 163 4.26 0.68 1.97
C LEU A 163 5.41 1.36 1.24
N THR A 164 6.41 0.59 0.80
CA THR A 164 7.56 1.15 0.07
C THR A 164 7.10 1.82 -1.22
N GLY A 165 6.18 1.18 -1.95
CA GLY A 165 5.53 1.77 -3.11
C GLY A 165 4.80 3.07 -2.84
N MET A 166 4.04 3.18 -1.75
CA MET A 166 3.36 4.43 -1.40
C MET A 166 4.35 5.51 -0.97
N LEU A 167 5.39 5.14 -0.24
CA LEU A 167 6.43 6.03 0.24
C LEU A 167 7.22 6.67 -0.92
N GLY A 168 7.63 5.89 -1.92
CA GLY A 168 8.32 6.44 -3.10
C GLY A 168 7.42 7.35 -3.94
N ILE A 169 6.13 7.04 -4.06
CA ILE A 169 5.13 7.92 -4.69
C ILE A 169 5.03 9.25 -3.91
N ALA A 170 4.95 9.19 -2.58
CA ALA A 170 4.84 10.38 -1.75
C ALA A 170 6.06 11.31 -1.89
N VAL A 171 7.27 10.74 -1.88
CA VAL A 171 8.52 11.49 -2.09
C VAL A 171 8.56 12.14 -3.47
N TYR A 172 8.17 11.41 -4.52
CA TYR A 172 8.15 11.95 -5.88
C TYR A 172 7.16 13.12 -6.05
N MET A 173 6.06 13.08 -5.31
CA MET A 173 5.05 14.13 -5.29
C MET A 173 5.44 15.35 -4.44
N GLY A 174 6.54 15.26 -3.69
CA GLY A 174 7.08 16.38 -2.91
C GLY A 174 6.47 16.54 -1.51
N PHE A 175 5.76 15.54 -0.98
CA PHE A 175 5.24 15.60 0.39
C PHE A 175 6.39 15.73 1.40
N GLU A 176 6.25 16.66 2.34
CA GLU A 176 7.27 16.96 3.35
C GLU A 176 7.01 16.20 4.66
N THR A 177 5.74 15.95 5.00
CA THR A 177 5.36 15.18 6.19
C THR A 177 4.48 14.01 5.81
N ILE A 178 4.87 12.81 6.25
CA ILE A 178 4.17 11.57 5.96
C ILE A 178 3.77 10.92 7.28
N THR A 179 2.47 10.68 7.46
CA THR A 179 1.94 9.97 8.63
C THR A 179 1.44 8.59 8.20
N LEU A 180 2.08 7.54 8.70
CA LEU A 180 1.73 6.14 8.43
C LEU A 180 0.56 5.69 9.32
N VAL A 181 -0.47 5.12 8.72
CA VAL A 181 -1.66 4.62 9.43
C VAL A 181 -1.89 3.17 9.02
N GLY A 182 -2.11 2.26 9.98
CA GLY A 182 -2.26 0.83 9.66
C GLY A 182 -1.00 0.20 9.08
N CYS A 183 0.18 0.70 9.47
CA CYS A 183 1.49 0.19 9.05
C CYS A 183 2.20 -0.46 10.25
N ASP A 184 1.54 -1.42 10.88
CA ASP A 184 1.84 -1.97 12.23
C ASP A 184 3.24 -2.56 12.43
N TYR A 185 4.00 -2.77 11.36
CA TYR A 185 5.40 -3.18 11.43
C TYR A 185 6.39 -2.02 11.49
N ALA A 186 5.93 -0.77 11.46
CA ALA A 186 6.74 0.45 11.66
C ALA A 186 6.91 0.83 13.15
N SER A 187 6.21 0.14 14.05
CA SER A 187 6.31 0.28 15.50
C SER A 187 6.60 -1.05 16.19
N THR A 188 7.00 -0.97 17.45
CA THR A 188 7.16 -2.09 18.39
C THR A 188 6.33 -1.78 19.66
N PRO A 189 5.56 -2.74 20.19
CA PRO A 189 5.37 -4.10 19.70
C PRO A 189 4.66 -4.16 18.34
N LYS A 190 4.95 -5.20 17.54
CA LYS A 190 4.36 -5.36 16.20
C LYS A 190 3.01 -6.03 16.29
N MET A 191 2.00 -5.44 15.66
CA MET A 191 0.71 -6.10 15.44
C MET A 191 0.74 -6.86 14.10
N SER A 192 0.24 -8.11 14.11
CA SER A 192 0.29 -8.99 12.94
C SER A 192 -1.08 -9.15 12.29
N GLY A 193 -1.12 -9.29 10.97
CA GLY A 193 -2.38 -9.46 10.23
C GLY A 193 -3.01 -8.13 9.82
N HIS A 194 -4.24 -8.21 9.32
CA HIS A 194 -4.90 -7.09 8.67
C HIS A 194 -6.24 -6.75 9.30
N PHE A 195 -6.74 -5.53 9.07
CA PHE A 195 -8.03 -5.07 9.61
C PHE A 195 -9.23 -5.90 9.13
N TYR A 196 -9.12 -6.55 7.96
CA TYR A 196 -10.16 -7.40 7.39
C TYR A 196 -10.13 -8.85 7.92
N GLU A 197 -9.12 -9.24 8.68
CA GLU A 197 -9.09 -10.55 9.36
C GLU A 197 -9.84 -10.48 10.68
N TYR A 198 -10.53 -11.56 11.08
CA TYR A 198 -11.27 -11.69 12.32
C TYR A 198 -10.39 -11.73 13.57
N GLY A 199 -10.87 -11.03 14.60
CA GLY A 199 -10.34 -11.08 15.96
C GLY A 199 -9.21 -10.10 16.22
N LYS A 200 -8.92 -9.92 17.52
CA LYS A 200 -7.73 -9.21 17.98
C LYS A 200 -6.47 -10.01 17.65
N ARG A 201 -5.41 -9.30 17.29
CA ARG A 201 -4.15 -9.92 16.83
C ARG A 201 -3.12 -9.91 17.93
N LYS A 202 -2.30 -10.96 17.97
CA LYS A 202 -1.22 -11.06 18.94
C LYS A 202 -0.13 -10.04 18.61
N LEU A 203 0.33 -9.36 19.66
CA LEU A 203 1.53 -8.54 19.63
C LEU A 203 2.77 -9.44 19.62
N ASN A 204 3.84 -8.96 19.00
CA ASN A 204 5.12 -9.63 19.02
C ASN A 204 6.28 -8.62 18.99
N ASP A 205 7.36 -8.95 19.69
CA ASP A 205 8.53 -8.08 19.83
C ASP A 205 9.64 -8.46 18.84
N LYS A 206 9.25 -8.91 17.63
CA LYS A 206 10.24 -9.25 16.61
C LYS A 206 11.00 -7.99 16.20
N LYS A 207 12.31 -8.01 16.33
CA LYS A 207 13.20 -6.90 15.94
C LYS A 207 13.32 -6.67 14.44
N PHE A 208 12.85 -7.60 13.61
CA PHE A 208 13.00 -7.49 12.16
C PHE A 208 12.03 -6.46 11.56
N ILE A 209 12.57 -5.47 10.85
CA ILE A 209 11.80 -4.42 10.18
C ILE A 209 11.75 -4.73 8.68
N TYR A 210 10.58 -5.12 8.18
CA TYR A 210 10.42 -5.59 6.80
C TYR A 210 10.82 -4.56 5.74
N SER A 211 10.62 -3.26 6.01
CA SER A 211 10.94 -2.15 5.10
C SER A 211 12.01 -1.22 5.67
N GLU A 212 12.98 -1.77 6.40
CA GLU A 212 14.05 -1.02 7.08
C GLU A 212 14.76 -0.02 6.16
N LYS A 213 15.33 -0.49 5.05
CA LYS A 213 16.11 0.37 4.14
C LYS A 213 15.30 1.52 3.55
N PRO A 214 14.09 1.30 2.97
CA PRO A 214 13.26 2.40 2.50
C PRO A 214 12.80 3.37 3.60
N LEU A 215 12.51 2.87 4.80
CA LEU A 215 12.10 3.72 5.92
C LEU A 215 13.25 4.64 6.35
N LEU A 216 14.47 4.11 6.53
CA LEU A 216 15.67 4.90 6.84
C LEU A 216 15.92 5.96 5.76
N ALA A 217 15.94 5.52 4.51
CA ALA A 217 16.17 6.36 3.34
C ALA A 217 15.23 7.57 3.26
N ILE A 218 13.96 7.37 3.61
CA ILE A 218 12.94 8.42 3.52
C ILE A 218 12.91 9.28 4.77
N ASN A 219 13.17 8.70 5.94
CA ASN A 219 13.26 9.45 7.19
C ASN A 219 14.39 10.50 7.18
N GLU A 220 15.38 10.36 6.27
CA GLU A 220 16.41 11.37 6.04
C GLU A 220 15.92 12.62 5.27
N CYS A 221 14.81 12.53 4.53
CA CYS A 221 14.36 13.61 3.64
C CYS A 221 12.93 14.10 3.86
N VAL A 222 12.13 13.41 4.68
CA VAL A 222 10.78 13.82 5.06
C VAL A 222 10.57 13.65 6.56
N ASN A 223 9.63 14.38 7.13
CA ASN A 223 9.15 14.13 8.49
C ASN A 223 8.22 12.91 8.48
N LEU A 224 8.77 11.75 8.81
CA LEU A 224 8.07 10.48 8.79
C LEU A 224 7.67 10.06 10.21
N ARG A 225 6.39 9.75 10.40
CA ARG A 225 5.86 9.23 11.67
C ARG A 225 4.83 8.14 11.47
N THR A 226 4.61 7.30 12.48
CA THR A 226 3.59 6.24 12.48
C THR A 226 2.56 6.47 13.57
N VAL A 227 1.29 6.23 13.27
CA VAL A 227 0.21 6.25 14.25
C VAL A 227 0.21 4.94 15.04
N THR A 228 0.22 5.05 16.36
CA THR A 228 0.13 3.91 17.28
C THR A 228 -1.21 3.90 18.01
N ILE A 229 -1.58 2.75 18.57
CA ILE A 229 -2.84 2.61 19.31
C ILE A 229 -2.78 3.25 20.71
N ASN A 230 -1.60 3.32 21.32
CA ASN A 230 -1.36 3.96 22.62
C ASN A 230 0.15 4.23 22.79
N ASP A 231 0.51 4.72 23.96
CA ASP A 231 1.87 5.05 24.40
C ASP A 231 2.74 3.82 24.74
N ASP A 232 2.16 2.62 24.81
CA ASP A 232 2.92 1.36 24.96
C ASP A 232 3.68 0.97 23.66
N PHE A 233 3.45 1.68 22.56
CA PHE A 233 4.08 1.44 21.27
C PHE A 233 5.06 2.55 20.94
N THR A 234 6.27 2.16 20.53
CA THR A 234 7.33 3.06 20.08
C THR A 234 7.60 2.81 18.61
N GLY A 235 7.88 3.85 17.83
CA GLY A 235 8.30 3.70 16.46
C GLY A 235 9.70 3.11 16.37
N ASP A 236 9.95 2.20 15.42
CA ASP A 236 11.27 1.55 15.33
C ASP A 236 12.33 2.47 14.70
N ILE A 237 12.03 2.96 13.50
CA ILE A 237 12.88 3.88 12.71
C ILE A 237 12.26 5.27 12.64
N VAL A 238 10.93 5.32 12.64
CA VAL A 238 10.13 6.53 12.43
C VAL A 238 9.58 6.98 13.76
N ASN A 239 9.32 8.27 13.95
CA ASN A 239 8.72 8.74 15.19
C ASN A 239 7.30 8.19 15.36
N GLU A 240 6.88 7.88 16.57
CA GLU A 240 5.48 7.56 16.88
C GLU A 240 4.64 8.80 17.19
N ILE A 241 3.33 8.65 17.01
CA ILE A 241 2.32 9.49 17.65
C ILE A 241 1.11 8.61 17.94
N ASP A 242 0.63 8.59 19.17
CA ASP A 242 -0.56 7.81 19.49
C ASP A 242 -1.82 8.46 18.90
N TYR A 243 -2.79 7.61 18.55
CA TYR A 243 -4.04 8.03 17.93
C TYR A 243 -4.78 9.10 18.75
N LYS A 244 -4.80 8.96 20.08
CA LYS A 244 -5.52 9.87 20.96
C LYS A 244 -4.90 11.26 20.97
N THR A 245 -3.57 11.35 20.99
CA THR A 245 -2.86 12.63 20.84
C THR A 245 -3.07 13.24 19.46
N LEU A 246 -3.00 12.43 18.39
CA LEU A 246 -3.14 12.92 17.01
C LEU A 246 -4.56 13.43 16.73
N MET A 247 -5.59 12.67 17.10
CA MET A 247 -6.99 12.92 16.73
C MET A 247 -7.82 13.56 17.84
N LYS A 248 -7.30 13.65 19.07
CA LYS A 248 -8.06 14.11 20.26
C LYS A 248 -9.33 13.30 20.50
N GLN A 249 -9.27 11.99 20.20
CA GLN A 249 -10.37 11.04 20.33
C GLN A 249 -9.91 9.76 21.02
N GLU A 250 -10.83 9.11 21.73
CA GLU A 250 -10.56 7.79 22.30
C GLU A 250 -10.55 6.71 21.20
N LEU A 251 -9.83 5.61 21.46
CA LEU A 251 -9.84 4.46 20.59
C LEU A 251 -11.13 3.67 20.74
N ASN A 252 -11.62 3.11 19.64
CA ASN A 252 -12.74 2.19 19.65
C ASN A 252 -12.40 0.96 18.81
N TYR A 253 -12.37 -0.21 19.43
CA TYR A 253 -12.18 -1.46 18.70
C TYR A 253 -13.46 -1.86 17.98
N SER A 254 -13.40 -2.00 16.66
CA SER A 254 -14.46 -2.54 15.82
C SER A 254 -13.97 -3.81 15.13
N GLU A 255 -14.73 -4.89 15.23
CA GLU A 255 -14.41 -6.14 14.54
C GLU A 255 -14.58 -6.02 13.01
N ASN A 256 -13.96 -6.91 12.24
CA ASN A 256 -13.95 -6.83 10.78
C ASN A 256 -15.36 -6.79 10.16
N ASN A 257 -16.34 -7.47 10.75
CA ASN A 257 -17.75 -7.46 10.33
C ASN A 257 -18.53 -6.19 10.73
N GLU A 258 -17.96 -5.33 11.58
CA GLU A 258 -18.53 -4.03 11.94
C GLU A 258 -18.05 -2.91 11.00
N ILE A 259 -16.91 -3.13 10.32
CA ILE A 259 -16.25 -2.16 9.44
C ILE A 259 -16.19 -2.57 7.97
N ILE A 260 -16.57 -3.80 7.63
CA ILE A 260 -16.63 -4.33 6.26
C ILE A 260 -17.97 -5.01 6.01
N ASP A 261 -18.56 -4.76 4.85
CA ASP A 261 -19.79 -5.41 4.42
C ASP A 261 -19.66 -6.95 4.39
N SER A 262 -20.68 -7.65 4.87
CA SER A 262 -20.66 -9.12 4.93
C SER A 262 -20.47 -9.77 3.56
N SER A 263 -21.00 -9.17 2.48
CA SER A 263 -20.82 -9.65 1.12
C SER A 263 -19.36 -9.58 0.67
N ALA A 264 -18.64 -8.51 1.04
CA ALA A 264 -17.22 -8.36 0.77
C ALA A 264 -16.37 -9.35 1.57
N LEU A 265 -16.70 -9.59 2.84
CA LEU A 265 -16.05 -10.63 3.65
C LEU A 265 -16.23 -12.02 3.03
N ILE A 266 -17.45 -12.38 2.64
CA ILE A 266 -17.74 -13.66 1.95
C ILE A 266 -16.96 -13.76 0.63
N ALA A 267 -16.83 -12.66 -0.11
CA ALA A 267 -16.06 -12.64 -1.36
C ALA A 267 -14.57 -12.85 -1.10
N LEU A 268 -14.01 -12.21 -0.06
CA LEU A 268 -12.61 -12.38 0.35
C LEU A 268 -12.29 -13.80 0.80
N ASP A 269 -13.15 -14.42 1.61
CA ASP A 269 -12.96 -15.79 2.10
C ASP A 269 -12.84 -16.80 0.95
N LYS A 270 -13.53 -16.55 -0.16
CA LYS A 270 -13.49 -17.36 -1.38
C LYS A 270 -12.24 -17.16 -2.26
N THR A 271 -11.30 -16.29 -1.87
CA THR A 271 -10.10 -15.98 -2.68
C THR A 271 -8.92 -16.92 -2.46
N ASN A 272 -9.03 -17.93 -1.59
CA ASN A 272 -7.94 -18.86 -1.24
C ASN A 272 -6.65 -18.15 -0.77
N MET A 273 -6.77 -16.95 -0.17
CA MET A 273 -5.63 -16.14 0.29
C MET A 273 -5.20 -16.45 1.72
N ASN A 274 -5.75 -17.49 2.34
CA ASN A 274 -5.53 -17.87 3.74
C ASN A 274 -5.76 -16.72 4.74
N TYR A 275 -6.62 -15.76 4.39
CA TYR A 275 -7.06 -14.73 5.33
C TYR A 275 -8.01 -15.36 6.35
N ARG A 276 -7.81 -15.04 7.62
CA ARG A 276 -8.74 -15.45 8.69
C ARG A 276 -9.97 -14.55 8.66
N ILE A 277 -10.91 -14.74 7.75
CA ILE A 277 -12.04 -13.81 7.56
C ILE A 277 -13.14 -13.99 8.62
N PHE A 278 -13.44 -15.23 9.00
CA PHE A 278 -14.44 -15.55 10.01
C PHE A 278 -13.76 -16.19 11.24
N SER A 279 -14.47 -16.22 12.38
CA SER A 279 -14.06 -17.05 13.49
C SER A 279 -13.95 -18.50 13.02
N GLU A 280 -12.86 -19.17 13.36
CA GLU A 280 -12.79 -20.63 13.23
C GLU A 280 -13.98 -21.23 14.00
N LYS A 281 -14.66 -22.20 13.40
CA LYS A 281 -15.71 -22.97 14.08
C LYS A 281 -15.11 -23.88 15.13
#